data_AF-A0A818R9K4-F1
#
_entry.id   AF-A0A818R9K4-F1
#
_cell.length_a   1.000
_cell.length_b   1.000
_cell.length_c   1.000
_cell.angle_alpha   90.00
_cell.angle_beta   90.00
_cell.angle_gamma   90.00
#
_symmetry.space_group_name_H-M   'P 1'
#
loop_
_entity.id
_entity.type
_entity.pdbx_description
1 polymer ?
#
loop_
_entity_poly.entity_id
_entity_poly.type
_entity_poly.pdbx_seq_one_letter_code
_entity_poly.pdbx_strand_id
1 'polypeptide(L)'
;MINSVWRPIQRGIGFGQSISPPRSALGFIKKFLNDWSSILAAVLAYTFIIALLPIAVTAFGIFALVLRDNPGAKQRIIDSIINSLPENNTKIAVREVTVIAANNLADDGGGILAIGIVFSIWGGSRLFVTIDNVLTIIYRTTSRSFIFQN
;
A
#
# COMPACT_ATOMS: atom_id res chain seq x y z
N MET A 1 15.16 -17.67 4.29
CA MET A 1 15.10 -17.62 5.77
C MET A 1 13.71 -17.28 6.34
N ILE A 2 12.78 -16.70 5.55
CA ILE A 2 11.41 -16.33 5.98
C ILE A 2 10.48 -17.54 6.24
N ASN A 3 10.86 -18.72 5.75
CA ASN A 3 10.04 -19.94 5.78
C ASN A 3 9.99 -20.62 7.16
N SER A 4 10.81 -20.22 8.13
CA SER A 4 10.79 -20.81 9.49
C SER A 4 9.69 -20.24 10.39
N VAL A 5 9.27 -18.99 10.15
CA VAL A 5 8.27 -18.30 10.99
C VAL A 5 6.85 -18.87 10.80
N TRP A 6 6.52 -19.29 9.58
CA TRP A 6 5.15 -19.70 9.23
C TRP A 6 4.89 -21.21 9.34
N ARG A 7 5.94 -22.04 9.43
CA ARG A 7 5.82 -23.50 9.58
C ARG A 7 5.10 -23.97 10.86
N PRO A 8 5.32 -23.36 12.04
CA PRO A 8 4.58 -23.71 13.25
C PRO A 8 3.10 -23.34 13.12
N ILE A 9 2.83 -22.18 12.52
CA ILE A 9 1.48 -21.67 12.29
C ILE A 9 0.71 -22.65 11.41
N GLN A 10 1.26 -23.06 10.26
CA GLN A 10 0.64 -24.00 9.32
C GLN A 10 0.25 -25.37 9.93
N ARG A 11 1.00 -25.88 10.92
CA ARG A 11 0.68 -27.15 11.58
C ARG A 11 -0.39 -27.03 12.67
N GLY A 12 -0.54 -25.84 13.29
CA GLY A 12 -1.54 -25.59 14.33
C GLY A 12 -2.93 -25.25 13.79
N ILE A 13 -3.03 -24.75 12.55
CA ILE A 13 -4.28 -24.19 11.97
C ILE A 13 -5.17 -25.19 11.21
N GLY A 14 -4.97 -26.51 11.35
CA GLY A 14 -5.90 -27.50 10.79
C GLY A 14 -5.98 -27.56 9.26
N PHE A 15 -5.10 -26.85 8.54
CA PHE A 15 -4.95 -26.90 7.08
C PHE A 15 -4.51 -28.31 6.66
N GLY A 16 -5.46 -29.22 6.47
CA GLY A 16 -5.16 -30.62 6.16
C GLY A 16 -6.24 -31.60 6.56
N GLN A 17 -7.21 -31.21 7.41
CA GLN A 17 -8.31 -32.12 7.72
C GLN A 17 -9.17 -32.32 6.47
N SER A 18 -9.26 -33.58 6.03
CA SER A 18 -10.12 -34.05 4.94
C SER A 18 -11.58 -33.96 5.39
N ILE A 19 -12.13 -32.76 5.42
CA ILE A 19 -13.54 -32.53 5.67
C ILE A 19 -14.22 -32.48 4.29
N SER A 20 -15.13 -33.42 4.07
CA SER A 20 -16.00 -33.50 2.89
C SER A 20 -16.51 -32.11 2.47
N PRO A 21 -16.65 -31.83 1.16
CA PRO A 21 -17.08 -30.52 0.68
C PRO A 21 -18.38 -30.11 1.38
N PRO A 22 -18.48 -28.87 1.89
CA PRO A 22 -19.65 -28.45 2.64
C PRO A 22 -20.88 -28.54 1.73
N ARG A 23 -21.82 -29.40 2.09
CA ARG A 23 -23.07 -29.62 1.32
C ARG A 23 -24.08 -28.47 1.49
N SER A 24 -23.78 -27.49 2.33
CA SER A 24 -24.64 -26.36 2.66
C SER A 24 -23.83 -25.09 2.96
N ALA A 25 -24.45 -23.92 2.79
CA ALA A 25 -23.84 -22.62 3.06
C ALA A 25 -23.33 -22.49 4.52
N LEU A 26 -24.06 -23.05 5.48
CA LEU A 26 -23.62 -23.12 6.89
C LEU A 26 -22.33 -23.93 7.07
N GLY A 27 -22.16 -25.03 6.32
CA GLY A 27 -20.93 -25.81 6.32
C GLY A 27 -19.74 -25.03 5.74
N PHE A 28 -20.00 -24.21 4.71
CA PHE A 28 -18.99 -23.34 4.13
C PHE A 28 -18.56 -22.25 5.12
N ILE A 29 -19.50 -21.56 5.77
CA ILE A 29 -19.19 -20.51 6.76
C ILE A 29 -18.40 -21.10 7.92
N LYS A 30 -18.81 -22.26 8.46
CA LYS A 30 -18.06 -22.95 9.52
C LYS A 30 -16.64 -23.28 9.09
N LYS A 31 -16.45 -23.78 7.88
CA LYS A 31 -15.12 -24.06 7.33
C LYS A 31 -14.30 -22.79 7.12
N PHE A 32 -14.88 -21.74 6.56
CA PHE A 32 -14.24 -20.44 6.33
C PHE A 32 -13.74 -19.81 7.64
N LEU A 33 -14.57 -19.85 8.68
CA LEU A 33 -14.23 -19.36 10.02
C LEU A 33 -13.13 -20.22 10.68
N ASN A 34 -13.13 -21.53 10.41
CA ASN A 34 -12.13 -22.46 10.95
C ASN A 34 -10.78 -22.43 10.19
N ASP A 35 -10.78 -22.08 8.90
CA ASP A 35 -9.59 -22.04 8.03
C ASP A 35 -8.75 -20.76 8.24
N TRP A 36 -8.90 -20.05 9.37
CA TRP A 36 -8.17 -18.81 9.71
C TRP A 36 -8.20 -17.74 8.60
N SER A 37 -9.16 -17.84 7.68
CA SER A 37 -9.27 -16.99 6.48
C SER A 37 -9.35 -15.51 6.85
N SER A 38 -10.05 -15.18 7.94
CA SER A 38 -10.14 -13.82 8.47
C SER A 38 -8.80 -13.28 8.96
N ILE A 39 -7.94 -14.11 9.57
CA ILE A 39 -6.60 -13.70 10.00
C ILE A 39 -5.72 -13.45 8.78
N LEU A 40 -5.75 -14.33 7.78
CA LEU A 40 -4.99 -14.14 6.54
C LEU A 40 -5.42 -12.85 5.81
N ALA A 41 -6.73 -12.58 5.76
CA ALA A 41 -7.27 -11.34 5.23
C ALA A 41 -6.82 -10.11 6.04
N ALA A 42 -6.80 -10.20 7.37
CA ALA A 42 -6.35 -9.11 8.24
C ALA A 42 -4.86 -8.79 8.04
N VAL A 43 -4.00 -9.81 7.95
CA VAL A 43 -2.56 -9.64 7.68
C VAL A 43 -2.33 -8.98 6.32
N LEU A 44 -3.10 -9.41 5.31
CA LEU A 44 -3.03 -8.83 3.98
C LEU A 44 -3.48 -7.35 3.98
N ALA A 45 -4.63 -7.06 4.59
CA ALA A 45 -5.17 -5.70 4.67
C ALA A 45 -4.23 -4.76 5.43
N TYR A 46 -3.67 -5.20 6.55
CA TYR A 46 -2.68 -4.42 7.31
C TYR A 46 -1.45 -4.11 6.44
N THR A 47 -0.91 -5.12 5.76
CA THR A 47 0.26 -4.93 4.87
C THR A 47 -0.07 -3.98 3.72
N PHE A 48 -1.30 -4.06 3.19
CA PHE A 48 -1.78 -3.16 2.13
C PHE A 48 -1.83 -1.70 2.60
N ILE A 49 -2.43 -1.42 3.76
CA ILE A 49 -2.53 -0.08 4.32
C ILE A 49 -1.15 0.54 4.55
N ILE A 50 -0.21 -0.24 5.10
CA ILE A 50 1.16 0.23 5.34
C ILE A 50 1.92 0.49 4.04
N ALA A 51 1.75 -0.35 3.02
CA ALA A 51 2.38 -0.15 1.72
C ALA A 51 1.76 1.02 0.93
N LEU A 52 0.50 1.35 1.19
CA LEU A 52 -0.22 2.43 0.49
C LEU A 52 0.43 3.80 0.75
N LEU A 53 0.91 4.06 1.96
CA LEU A 53 1.52 5.35 2.32
C LEU A 53 2.73 5.72 1.45
N PRO A 54 3.80 4.90 1.36
CA PRO A 54 4.94 5.25 0.54
C PRO A 54 4.62 5.25 -0.96
N ILE A 55 3.67 4.40 -1.41
CA ILE A 55 3.19 4.42 -2.80
C ILE A 55 2.49 5.76 -3.10
N ALA A 56 1.61 6.22 -2.21
CA ALA A 56 0.91 7.50 -2.37
C ALA A 56 1.90 8.67 -2.36
N VAL A 57 2.85 8.70 -1.43
CA VAL A 57 3.90 9.73 -1.39
C VAL A 57 4.71 9.76 -2.68
N THR A 58 5.09 8.59 -3.19
CA THR A 58 5.82 8.49 -4.47
C THR A 58 4.97 8.98 -5.63
N ALA A 59 3.69 8.61 -5.68
CA ALA A 59 2.76 9.07 -6.71
C ALA A 59 2.62 10.60 -6.68
N PHE A 60 2.41 11.21 -5.51
CA PHE A 60 2.36 12.66 -5.36
C PHE A 60 3.66 13.34 -5.75
N GLY A 61 4.80 12.74 -5.40
CA GLY A 61 6.10 13.21 -5.86
C GLY A 61 6.22 13.20 -7.39
N ILE A 62 5.82 12.10 -8.05
CA ILE A 62 5.84 12.01 -9.52
C ILE A 62 4.93 13.09 -10.12
N PHE A 63 3.73 13.30 -9.56
CA PHE A 63 2.86 14.40 -9.97
C PHE A 63 3.53 15.77 -9.81
N ALA A 64 4.24 16.00 -8.70
CA ALA A 64 4.97 17.24 -8.46
C ALA A 64 6.12 17.47 -9.45
N LEU A 65 6.85 16.41 -9.85
CA LEU A 65 7.85 16.51 -10.92
C LEU A 65 7.23 16.85 -12.26
N VAL A 66 6.15 16.18 -12.64
CA VAL A 66 5.46 16.46 -13.91
C VAL A 66 4.92 17.89 -13.95
N LEU A 67 4.44 18.42 -12.83
CA LEU A 67 3.99 19.81 -12.71
C LEU A 67 5.15 20.82 -12.71
N ARG A 68 6.36 20.43 -12.27
CA ARG A 68 7.55 21.28 -12.31
C ARG A 68 7.88 21.70 -13.74
N ASP A 69 7.71 20.79 -14.70
CA ASP A 69 7.97 21.04 -16.12
C ASP A 69 6.86 21.85 -16.82
N ASN A 70 5.72 22.09 -16.14
CA ASN A 70 4.62 22.89 -16.67
C ASN A 70 4.15 23.96 -15.65
N PRO A 71 4.87 25.08 -15.55
CA PRO A 71 4.53 26.16 -14.61
C PRO A 71 3.12 26.74 -14.84
N GLY A 72 2.60 26.71 -16.06
CA GLY A 72 1.23 27.14 -16.37
C GLY A 72 0.16 26.24 -15.73
N ALA A 73 0.40 24.94 -15.63
CA ALA A 73 -0.49 24.01 -14.93
C ALA A 73 -0.41 24.18 -13.39
N LYS A 74 0.80 24.44 -12.86
CA LYS A 74 1.02 24.74 -11.43
C LYS A 74 0.21 25.96 -10.99
N GLN A 75 0.28 27.06 -11.75
CA GLN A 75 -0.47 28.28 -11.45
C GLN A 75 -1.99 28.04 -11.45
N ARG A 76 -2.53 27.33 -12.45
CA ARG A 76 -3.97 27.03 -12.55
C ARG A 76 -4.49 26.22 -11.35
N ILE A 77 -3.70 25.30 -10.83
CA ILE A 77 -4.07 24.50 -9.64
C ILE A 77 -4.07 25.39 -8.39
N ILE A 78 -3.04 26.22 -8.23
CA ILE A 78 -2.96 27.19 -7.13
C ILE A 78 -4.16 28.15 -7.18
N ASP A 79 -4.46 28.69 -8.36
CA ASP A 79 -5.57 29.62 -8.55
C ASP A 79 -6.93 28.94 -8.30
N SER A 80 -7.10 27.67 -8.68
CA SER A 80 -8.32 26.90 -8.38
C SER A 80 -8.51 26.67 -6.88
N ILE A 81 -7.44 26.33 -6.16
CA ILE A 81 -7.47 26.16 -4.70
C ILE A 81 -7.80 27.49 -4.03
N ILE A 82 -7.14 28.58 -4.43
CA ILE A 82 -7.38 29.92 -3.90
C ILE A 82 -8.82 30.38 -4.16
N ASN A 83 -9.36 30.11 -5.35
CA ASN A 83 -10.72 30.52 -5.72
C ASN A 83 -11.82 29.71 -5.01
N SER A 84 -11.49 28.54 -4.47
CA SER A 84 -12.41 27.74 -3.66
C SER A 84 -12.52 28.19 -2.19
N LEU A 85 -11.63 29.10 -1.76
CA LEU A 85 -11.62 29.62 -0.39
C LEU A 85 -12.49 30.88 -0.26
N PRO A 86 -13.24 31.05 0.85
CA PRO A 86 -13.99 32.27 1.13
C PRO A 86 -13.09 33.51 1.09
N GLU A 87 -13.62 34.65 0.66
CA GLU A 87 -12.89 35.93 0.63
C GLU A 87 -12.80 36.54 2.04
N ASN A 88 -11.85 36.06 2.83
CA ASN A 88 -11.49 36.61 4.13
C ASN A 88 -9.96 36.71 4.26
N ASN A 89 -9.47 37.39 5.30
CA ASN A 89 -8.03 37.57 5.57
C ASN A 89 -7.24 36.24 5.59
N THR A 90 -7.94 35.12 5.79
CA THR A 90 -7.45 33.75 5.63
C THR A 90 -6.92 33.44 4.22
N LYS A 91 -7.50 34.02 3.16
CA LYS A 91 -7.11 33.79 1.76
C LYS A 91 -5.68 34.29 1.46
N ILE A 92 -5.26 35.39 2.08
CA ILE A 92 -3.91 35.95 1.93
C ILE A 92 -2.88 35.08 2.69
N ALA A 93 -3.19 34.74 3.96
CA ALA A 93 -2.33 33.88 4.77
C ALA A 93 -2.17 32.47 4.15
N VAL A 94 -3.27 31.88 3.66
CA VAL A 94 -3.23 30.57 2.99
C VAL A 94 -2.48 30.65 1.66
N ARG A 95 -2.62 31.73 0.90
CA ARG A 95 -1.85 31.94 -0.34
C ARG A 95 -0.36 32.00 -0.06
N GLU A 96 0.06 32.76 0.95
CA GLU A 96 1.47 32.91 1.30
C GLU A 96 2.07 31.57 1.79
N VAL A 97 1.37 30.84 2.65
CA VAL A 97 1.77 29.49 3.08
C VAL A 97 1.83 28.51 1.91
N THR A 98 0.87 28.58 0.97
CA THR A 98 0.83 27.69 -0.20
C THR A 98 1.97 28.00 -1.17
N VAL A 99 2.32 29.27 -1.36
CA VAL A 99 3.44 29.68 -2.23
C VAL A 99 4.78 29.31 -1.62
N ILE A 100 4.97 29.51 -0.31
CA ILE A 100 6.19 29.11 0.40
C ILE A 100 6.35 27.59 0.37
N ALA A 101 5.29 26.84 0.65
CA ALA A 101 5.30 25.38 0.55
C ALA A 101 5.62 24.93 -0.89
N ALA A 102 5.02 25.55 -1.91
CA ALA A 102 5.25 25.21 -3.32
C ALA A 102 6.64 25.58 -3.85
N ASN A 103 7.35 26.51 -3.20
CA ASN A 103 8.73 26.86 -3.51
C ASN A 103 9.71 25.94 -2.77
N ASN A 104 9.50 25.69 -1.48
CA ASN A 104 10.33 24.74 -0.72
C ASN A 104 10.21 23.31 -1.25
N LEU A 105 9.01 22.88 -1.67
CA LEU A 105 8.83 21.60 -2.36
C LEU A 105 9.51 21.56 -3.74
N ALA A 106 9.79 22.69 -4.39
CA ALA A 106 10.46 22.69 -5.70
C ALA A 106 11.99 22.55 -5.57
N ASP A 107 12.57 23.12 -4.51
CA ASP A 107 14.01 23.01 -4.21
C ASP A 107 14.35 21.67 -3.53
N ASP A 108 13.60 21.26 -2.50
CA ASP A 108 13.86 20.00 -1.75
C ASP A 108 13.02 18.81 -2.22
N GLY A 109 12.12 19.00 -3.18
CA GLY A 109 11.19 17.96 -3.66
C GLY A 109 11.89 16.70 -4.18
N GLY A 110 13.09 16.85 -4.76
CA GLY A 110 13.89 15.73 -5.23
C GLY A 110 14.32 14.78 -4.11
N GLY A 111 14.66 15.30 -2.93
CA GLY A 111 15.07 14.49 -1.78
C GLY A 111 13.91 13.69 -1.19
N ILE A 112 12.75 14.34 -1.01
CA ILE A 112 11.52 13.70 -0.51
C ILE A 112 11.05 12.61 -1.48
N LEU A 113 11.16 12.85 -2.78
CA LEU A 113 10.87 11.88 -3.83
C LEU A 113 11.79 10.67 -3.80
N ALA A 114 13.10 10.89 -3.70
CA ALA A 114 14.07 9.80 -3.64
C ALA A 114 13.79 8.89 -2.44
N ILE A 115 13.52 9.47 -1.28
CA ILE A 115 13.13 8.74 -0.07
C ILE A 115 11.81 8.00 -0.30
N GLY A 116 10.80 8.66 -0.86
CA GLY A 116 9.50 8.07 -1.19
C GLY A 116 9.63 6.84 -2.08
N ILE A 117 10.42 6.93 -3.15
CA ILE A 117 10.67 5.83 -4.09
C ILE A 117 11.32 4.64 -3.37
N VAL A 118 12.35 4.87 -2.56
CA VAL A 118 13.03 3.81 -1.81
C VAL A 118 12.05 3.09 -0.88
N PHE A 119 11.27 3.84 -0.10
CA PHE A 119 10.26 3.25 0.78
C PHE A 119 9.11 2.58 0.03
N SER A 120 8.76 3.07 -1.16
CA SER A 120 7.71 2.50 -2.01
C SER A 120 8.14 1.17 -2.62
N ILE A 121 9.38 1.09 -3.12
CA ILE A 121 9.95 -0.17 -3.60
C ILE A 121 10.01 -1.19 -2.45
N TRP A 122 10.47 -0.77 -1.28
CA TRP A 122 10.54 -1.65 -0.11
C TRP A 122 9.16 -2.09 0.39
N GLY A 123 8.22 -1.16 0.55
CA GLY A 123 6.85 -1.43 1.00
C GLY A 123 6.06 -2.26 0.00
N GLY A 124 6.14 -1.92 -1.28
CA GLY A 124 5.55 -2.66 -2.38
C GLY A 124 6.11 -4.09 -2.48
N SER A 125 7.44 -4.26 -2.39
CA SER A 125 8.06 -5.59 -2.39
C SER A 125 7.54 -6.47 -1.26
N ARG A 126 7.39 -5.92 -0.05
CA ARG A 126 6.82 -6.64 1.10
C ARG A 126 5.36 -7.04 0.86
N LEU A 127 4.58 -6.19 0.24
CA LEU A 127 3.19 -6.49 -0.12
C LEU A 127 3.10 -7.68 -1.08
N PHE A 128 3.92 -7.72 -2.14
CA PHE A 128 3.95 -8.86 -3.06
C PHE A 128 4.38 -10.16 -2.37
N VAL A 129 5.39 -10.10 -1.50
CA VAL A 129 5.82 -11.24 -0.68
C VAL A 129 4.67 -11.75 0.20
N THR A 130 3.92 -10.85 0.85
CA THR A 130 2.78 -11.25 1.69
C THR A 130 1.65 -11.86 0.88
N ILE A 131 1.34 -11.32 -0.31
CA ILE A 131 0.35 -11.92 -1.22
C ILE A 131 0.75 -13.33 -1.59
N ASP A 132 1.99 -13.55 -2.04
CA ASP A 132 2.49 -14.88 -2.42
C ASP A 132 2.41 -15.87 -1.26
N ASN A 133 2.78 -15.44 -0.05
CA ASN A 133 2.68 -16.27 1.15
C ASN A 133 1.23 -16.65 1.47
N VAL A 134 0.28 -15.69 1.40
CA VAL A 134 -1.14 -15.94 1.66
C VAL A 134 -1.72 -16.89 0.61
N LEU A 135 -1.43 -16.67 -0.67
CA LEU A 135 -1.89 -17.55 -1.76
C LEU A 135 -1.30 -18.95 -1.64
N THR A 136 -0.02 -19.07 -1.26
CA THR A 136 0.63 -20.35 -1.00
C THR A 136 -0.05 -21.13 0.13
N ILE A 137 -0.49 -20.44 1.19
CA ILE A 137 -1.26 -21.06 2.28
C ILE A 137 -2.63 -21.53 1.80
N ILE A 138 -3.36 -20.69 1.06
CA ILE A 138 -4.72 -20.98 0.57
C ILE A 138 -4.71 -22.15 -0.42
N TYR A 139 -3.83 -22.09 -1.42
CA TYR A 139 -3.75 -23.12 -2.48
C TYR A 139 -2.90 -24.33 -2.09
N ARG A 140 -2.30 -24.33 -0.89
CA ARG A 140 -1.41 -25.39 -0.40
C ARG A 140 -0.31 -25.73 -1.41
N THR A 141 0.18 -24.72 -2.12
CA THR A 141 1.27 -24.88 -3.08
C THR A 141 2.62 -24.88 -2.36
N THR A 142 3.65 -25.38 -3.02
CA THR A 142 5.01 -25.26 -2.49
C THR A 142 5.50 -23.82 -2.67
N SER A 143 5.90 -23.17 -1.57
CA SER A 143 6.53 -21.84 -1.59
C SER A 143 7.70 -21.84 -2.59
N ARG A 144 7.61 -20.98 -3.61
CA ARG A 144 8.69 -20.81 -4.60
C ARG A 144 9.77 -19.95 -3.96
N SER A 145 10.99 -20.47 -3.88
CA SER A 145 12.17 -19.70 -3.46
C SER A 145 12.48 -18.63 -4.51
N PHE A 146 12.64 -17.37 -4.08
CA PHE A 146 13.01 -16.22 -4.91
C PHE A 146 14.30 -16.41 -5.74
N ILE A 147 15.13 -17.41 -5.41
CA ILE A 147 16.48 -17.59 -5.96
C ILE A 147 16.55 -18.71 -7.02
N PHE A 148 15.54 -19.59 -7.13
CA PHE A 148 15.62 -20.80 -7.97
C PHE A 148 14.53 -20.83 -9.05
N GLN A 149 14.54 -19.81 -9.91
CA GLN A 149 13.58 -19.70 -11.01
C GLN A 149 14.22 -19.24 -12.34
N ASN A 150 15.51 -19.53 -12.52
CA ASN A 150 16.24 -19.42 -13.78
C ASN A 150 17.08 -20.69 -13.98
#